data_AF-A0A5J4N892-F1
#
_entry.id   AF-A0A5J4N892-F1
#
_cell.length_a   1.000
_cell.length_b   1.000
_cell.length_c   1.000
_cell.angle_alpha   90.00
_cell.angle_beta   90.00
_cell.angle_gamma   90.00
#
_symmetry.space_group_name_H-M   'P 1'
#
loop_
_entity.id
_entity.type
_entity.pdbx_description
1 polymer ?
#
loop_
_entity_poly.entity_id
_entity_poly.type
_entity_poly.pdbx_seq_one_letter_code
_entity_poly.pdbx_strand_id
1 'polypeptide(L)'
;MLDMSIPKGVSIIGAKTRKWCVVFIGGKKKMVTDMIDAQDGCPVWNSEVSIDLVTPVDPVVMLVLDGERRHIGQVVIPLAQIPRTGPPNFDASRLHYSELEPTKKNSTPRGRLVYWIWATSYWPPGTKLETKSKSIKGSLSHLGRSKS
;
A
#
# COMPACT_ATOMS: atom_id res chain seq x y z
N MET A 1 21.38 23.20 -25.81
CA MET A 1 20.71 24.27 -25.06
C MET A 1 19.57 23.60 -24.32
N LEU A 2 19.66 23.45 -22.99
CA LEU A 2 18.61 22.83 -22.19
C LEU A 2 17.49 23.85 -22.01
N ASP A 3 16.27 23.51 -22.40
CA ASP A 3 15.09 24.35 -22.22
C ASP A 3 14.79 24.47 -20.71
N MET A 4 15.19 25.59 -20.13
CA MET A 4 14.91 25.93 -18.73
C MET A 4 13.49 26.49 -18.64
N SER A 5 12.50 25.60 -18.63
CA SER A 5 11.12 26.00 -18.34
C SER A 5 11.00 26.47 -16.89
N ILE A 6 10.76 27.77 -16.71
CA ILE A 6 10.50 28.38 -15.40
C ILE A 6 8.98 28.25 -15.13
N PRO A 7 8.57 27.64 -14.01
CA PRO A 7 7.15 27.45 -13.72
C PRO A 7 6.45 28.80 -13.48
N LYS A 8 5.36 29.05 -14.21
CA LYS A 8 4.49 30.24 -14.05
C LYS A 8 3.56 30.15 -12.85
N GLY A 9 3.29 28.94 -12.35
CA GLY A 9 2.42 28.71 -11.20
C GLY A 9 2.78 27.42 -10.49
N VAL A 10 2.77 27.45 -9.17
CA VAL A 10 2.99 26.28 -8.30
C VAL A 10 1.82 26.14 -7.34
N SER A 11 1.38 24.92 -7.11
CA SER A 11 0.39 24.58 -6.09
C SER A 11 1.09 23.84 -4.97
N ILE A 12 1.08 24.42 -3.77
CA ILE A 12 1.67 23.84 -2.57
C ILE A 12 0.52 23.46 -1.63
N ILE A 13 0.49 22.21 -1.18
CA ILE A 13 -0.47 21.74 -0.17
C ILE A 13 0.30 21.51 1.12
N GLY A 14 -0.05 22.25 2.17
CA GLY A 14 0.49 22.03 3.50
C GLY A 14 0.01 20.70 4.10
N ALA A 15 0.85 20.06 4.90
CA ALA A 15 0.46 18.89 5.66
C ALA A 15 -0.69 19.25 6.61
N LYS A 16 -1.83 18.57 6.44
CA LYS A 16 -3.03 18.84 7.24
C LYS A 16 -2.93 18.27 8.66
N THR A 17 -2.16 17.20 8.85
CA THR A 17 -1.76 16.72 10.18
C THR A 17 -0.28 16.34 10.17
N ARG A 18 0.30 16.20 11.35
CA ARG A 18 1.66 15.67 11.57
C ARG A 18 1.64 14.24 12.11
N LYS A 19 0.45 13.66 12.25
CA LYS A 19 0.26 12.37 12.92
C LYS A 19 -0.03 11.29 11.90
N TRP A 20 0.53 10.11 12.08
CA TRP A 20 0.48 9.03 11.09
C TRP A 20 0.36 7.66 11.76
N CYS A 21 -0.42 6.76 11.16
CA CYS A 21 -0.44 5.34 11.53
C CYS A 21 -0.50 4.44 10.30
N VAL A 22 -0.11 3.18 10.47
CA VAL A 22 -0.24 2.14 9.44
C VAL A 22 -1.31 1.14 9.87
N VAL A 23 -2.23 0.85 8.97
CA VAL A 23 -3.18 -0.25 9.09
C VAL A 23 -2.68 -1.41 8.24
N PHE A 24 -2.28 -2.50 8.89
CA PHE A 24 -1.94 -3.76 8.23
C PHE A 24 -3.21 -4.57 7.99
N ILE A 25 -3.40 -5.06 6.77
CA ILE A 25 -4.60 -5.75 6.33
C ILE A 25 -4.21 -7.06 5.65
N GLY A 26 -4.78 -8.17 6.10
CA GLY A 26 -4.68 -9.48 5.46
C GLY A 26 -6.06 -10.12 5.34
N GLY A 27 -6.65 -10.06 4.15
CA GLY A 27 -8.05 -10.44 3.94
C GLY A 27 -9.00 -9.61 4.82
N LYS A 28 -9.65 -10.26 5.80
CA LYS A 28 -10.55 -9.61 6.76
C LYS A 28 -9.86 -9.13 8.04
N LYS A 29 -8.66 -9.60 8.35
CA LYS A 29 -7.92 -9.20 9.56
C LYS A 29 -7.31 -7.81 9.36
N LYS A 30 -7.36 -6.99 10.42
CA LYS A 30 -6.75 -5.66 10.46
C LYS A 30 -6.02 -5.46 11.77
N MET A 31 -4.83 -4.90 11.71
CA MET A 31 -4.03 -4.47 12.85
C MET A 31 -3.57 -3.04 12.59
N VAL A 32 -3.43 -2.23 13.63
CA VAL A 32 -3.08 -0.80 13.49
C VAL A 32 -1.90 -0.51 14.42
N THR A 33 -0.93 0.25 13.93
CA THR A 33 0.15 0.78 14.77
C THR A 33 -0.37 1.87 15.71
N ASP A 34 0.47 2.28 16.64
CA ASP A 34 0.29 3.56 17.31
C ASP A 34 0.32 4.74 16.32
N MET A 35 -0.28 5.85 16.75
CA MET A 35 -0.28 7.11 16.03
C MET A 35 1.00 7.89 16.37
N ILE A 36 1.86 8.10 15.39
CA ILE A 36 3.16 8.78 15.56
C ILE A 36 3.06 10.22 15.07
N ASP A 37 3.45 11.18 15.91
CA ASP A 37 3.65 12.57 15.50
C ASP A 37 5.06 12.72 14.90
N ALA A 38 5.13 13.08 13.61
CA ALA A 38 6.37 13.24 12.85
C ALA A 38 6.32 14.57 12.08
N GLN A 39 6.99 15.59 12.64
CA GLN A 39 6.98 16.96 12.13
C GLN A 39 7.66 17.10 10.76
N ASP A 40 8.66 16.26 10.48
CA ASP A 40 9.40 16.21 9.22
C ASP A 40 8.68 15.41 8.12
N GLY A 41 7.56 14.75 8.45
CA GLY A 41 6.85 13.86 7.54
C GLY A 41 7.50 12.49 7.37
N CYS A 42 8.43 12.12 8.26
CA CYS A 42 9.14 10.83 8.26
C CYS A 42 8.81 10.00 9.53
N PRO A 43 7.55 9.55 9.71
CA PRO A 43 7.18 8.73 10.86
C PRO A 43 7.92 7.39 10.88
N VAL A 44 8.33 6.97 12.09
CA VAL A 44 8.97 5.67 12.35
C VAL A 44 8.13 4.91 13.38
N TRP A 45 7.63 3.73 13.01
CA TRP A 45 6.75 2.94 13.87
C TRP A 45 7.46 1.83 14.63
N ASN A 46 8.58 1.29 14.13
CA ASN A 46 9.32 0.16 14.73
C ASN A 46 8.42 -0.96 15.27
N SER A 47 7.36 -1.27 14.53
CA SER A 47 6.33 -2.23 14.93
C SER A 47 6.48 -3.53 14.14
N GLU A 48 6.38 -4.66 14.83
CA GLU A 48 6.27 -5.98 14.23
C GLU A 48 4.83 -6.49 14.36
N VAL A 49 4.30 -7.07 13.29
CA VAL A 49 2.96 -7.65 13.27
C VAL A 49 2.98 -9.03 12.61
N SER A 50 2.23 -9.96 13.19
CA SER A 50 1.97 -11.28 12.61
C SER A 50 0.51 -11.40 12.21
N ILE A 51 0.24 -11.76 10.95
CA ILE A 51 -1.11 -11.87 10.42
C ILE A 51 -1.30 -13.27 9.82
N ASP A 52 -2.10 -14.12 10.48
CA ASP A 52 -2.49 -15.39 9.84
C ASP A 52 -3.56 -15.12 8.79
N LEU A 53 -3.18 -15.33 7.54
CA LEU A 53 -4.07 -15.15 6.40
C LEU A 53 -5.14 -16.24 6.41
N VAL A 54 -6.36 -15.85 6.07
CA VAL A 54 -7.52 -16.76 6.02
C VAL A 54 -7.81 -17.27 4.62
N THR A 55 -7.14 -16.73 3.60
CA THR A 55 -7.20 -17.20 2.21
C THR A 55 -5.80 -17.19 1.59
N PRO A 56 -5.54 -18.04 0.58
CA PRO A 56 -4.26 -18.10 -0.10
C PRO A 56 -4.14 -17.08 -1.26
N VAL A 57 -5.11 -16.16 -1.40
CA VAL A 57 -5.18 -15.23 -2.54
C VAL A 57 -5.28 -13.76 -2.13
N ASP A 58 -5.67 -13.46 -0.88
CA ASP A 58 -5.76 -12.07 -0.43
C ASP A 58 -4.35 -11.50 -0.22
N PRO A 59 -4.03 -10.32 -0.79
CA PRO A 59 -2.74 -9.68 -0.56
C PRO A 59 -2.61 -9.17 0.88
N VAL A 60 -1.37 -8.91 1.29
CA VAL A 60 -1.09 -8.08 2.47
C VAL A 60 -1.10 -6.62 2.03
N VAL A 61 -1.80 -5.76 2.76
CA VAL A 61 -1.86 -4.32 2.47
C VAL A 61 -1.41 -3.53 3.69
N MET A 62 -0.52 -2.56 3.48
CA MET A 62 -0.14 -1.55 4.47
C MET A 62 -0.76 -0.22 4.06
N LEU A 63 -1.83 0.19 4.74
CA LEU A 63 -2.53 1.45 4.46
C LEU A 63 -2.05 2.53 5.43
N VAL A 64 -1.47 3.61 4.90
CA VAL A 64 -1.04 4.76 5.70
C VAL A 64 -2.19 5.73 5.88
N LEU A 65 -2.45 6.10 7.13
CA LEU A 65 -3.44 7.09 7.51
C LEU A 65 -2.78 8.26 8.23
N ASP A 66 -3.39 9.43 8.14
CA ASP A 66 -3.01 10.58 8.95
C ASP A 66 -3.81 10.68 10.26
N GLY A 67 -3.56 11.72 11.06
CA GLY A 67 -4.21 11.95 12.36
C GLY A 67 -5.73 12.12 12.30
N GLU A 68 -6.28 12.44 11.13
CA GLU A 68 -7.72 12.53 10.86
C GLU A 68 -8.26 11.24 10.21
N ARG A 69 -7.46 10.18 10.15
CA ARG A 69 -7.77 8.90 9.49
C ARG A 69 -8.04 9.02 7.99
N ARG A 70 -7.47 10.03 7.33
CA ARG A 70 -7.51 10.14 5.87
C ARG A 70 -6.50 9.21 5.25
N HIS A 71 -6.82 8.68 4.07
CA HIS A 71 -5.93 7.77 3.35
C HIS A 71 -4.81 8.57 2.70
N ILE A 72 -3.58 8.29 3.09
CA ILE A 72 -2.39 8.92 2.51
C ILE A 72 -1.90 8.11 1.32
N GLY A 73 -1.97 6.79 1.41
CA GLY A 73 -1.60 5.86 0.36
C GLY A 73 -1.52 4.46 0.93
N GLN A 74 -1.19 3.47 0.09
CA GLN A 74 -1.04 2.10 0.54
C GLN A 74 0.12 1.40 -0.16
N VAL A 75 0.58 0.29 0.40
CA VAL A 75 1.42 -0.68 -0.32
C VAL A 75 0.65 -1.99 -0.38
N VAL A 76 0.49 -2.56 -1.57
CA VAL A 76 -0.20 -3.84 -1.79
C VAL A 76 0.83 -4.89 -2.16
N ILE A 77 0.96 -5.93 -1.34
CA ILE A 77 1.95 -7.01 -1.50
C ILE A 77 1.21 -8.30 -1.87
N PRO A 78 1.27 -8.75 -3.13
CA PRO A 78 0.82 -10.07 -3.52
C PRO A 78 1.59 -11.14 -2.75
N LEU A 79 0.89 -12.19 -2.28
CA LEU A 79 1.53 -13.25 -1.47
C LEU A 79 2.68 -13.96 -2.20
N ALA A 80 2.62 -14.04 -3.53
CA ALA A 80 3.68 -14.63 -4.36
C ALA A 80 5.00 -13.84 -4.32
N GLN A 81 4.98 -12.58 -3.91
CA GLN A 81 6.17 -11.72 -3.80
C GLN A 81 6.80 -11.77 -2.40
N ILE A 82 6.16 -12.40 -1.42
CA ILE A 82 6.70 -12.49 -0.06
C ILE A 82 7.84 -13.53 -0.07
N PRO A 83 9.05 -13.17 0.38
CA PRO A 83 10.17 -14.09 0.43
C PRO A 83 9.87 -15.34 1.26
N ARG A 84 10.25 -16.51 0.74
CA ARG A 84 10.08 -17.79 1.42
C ARG A 84 11.10 -18.05 2.53
N THR A 85 12.14 -17.21 2.61
CA THR A 85 13.27 -17.41 3.50
C THR A 85 13.41 -16.21 4.42
N GLY A 86 13.69 -16.50 5.70
CA GLY A 86 14.22 -15.49 6.61
C GLY A 86 14.21 -15.90 8.07
N PRO A 87 15.37 -16.20 8.71
CA PRO A 87 15.47 -16.19 10.17
C PRO A 87 15.10 -14.80 10.74
N PRO A 88 14.67 -14.71 12.02
CA PRO A 88 14.09 -13.51 12.64
C PRO A 88 15.09 -12.37 12.90
N ASN A 89 16.35 -12.52 12.51
CA ASN A 89 17.36 -11.50 12.76
C ASN A 89 17.23 -10.38 11.71
N PHE A 90 17.01 -9.16 12.19
CA PHE A 90 16.95 -7.97 11.36
C PHE A 90 18.20 -7.86 10.46
N ASP A 91 17.96 -7.72 9.16
CA ASP A 91 18.98 -7.55 8.14
C ASP A 91 18.55 -6.39 7.23
N ALA A 92 19.27 -5.27 7.31
CA ALA A 92 18.95 -4.06 6.57
C ALA A 92 18.94 -4.26 5.04
N SER A 93 19.67 -5.25 4.52
CA SER A 93 19.67 -5.57 3.09
C SER A 93 18.35 -6.16 2.60
N ARG A 94 17.46 -6.57 3.53
CA ARG A 94 16.13 -7.13 3.25
C ARG A 94 15.02 -6.10 3.38
N LEU A 95 15.36 -4.84 3.61
CA LEU A 95 14.37 -3.76 3.61
C LEU A 95 13.82 -3.56 2.19
N HIS A 96 12.51 -3.62 2.11
CA HIS A 96 11.75 -3.22 0.95
C HIS A 96 11.48 -1.72 1.01
N TYR A 97 11.56 -1.08 -0.15
CA TYR A 97 11.27 0.33 -0.37
C TYR A 97 10.15 0.41 -1.39
N SER A 98 8.94 0.72 -0.95
CA SER A 98 7.76 0.80 -1.83
C SER A 98 7.15 2.19 -1.80
N GLU A 99 7.06 2.81 -2.97
CA GLU A 99 6.26 4.03 -3.15
C GLU A 99 4.80 3.75 -2.79
N LEU A 100 4.13 4.75 -2.22
CA LEU A 100 2.72 4.63 -1.89
C LEU A 100 1.87 4.58 -3.17
N GLU A 101 1.04 3.54 -3.26
CA GLU A 101 0.06 3.33 -4.30
C GLU A 101 -1.26 4.04 -3.99
N PRO A 102 -2.01 4.44 -5.03
CA PRO A 102 -3.33 5.06 -4.87
C PRO A 102 -4.30 4.19 -4.07
N THR A 103 -5.20 4.87 -3.37
CA THR A 103 -6.36 4.23 -2.73
C THR A 103 -7.65 4.77 -3.36
N LYS A 104 -8.78 4.15 -3.04
CA LYS A 104 -10.10 4.68 -3.43
C LYS A 104 -10.38 6.11 -2.96
N LYS A 105 -9.71 6.56 -1.89
CA LYS A 105 -9.93 7.88 -1.27
C LYS A 105 -8.81 8.87 -1.55
N ASN A 106 -7.73 8.44 -2.19
CA ASN A 106 -6.61 9.28 -2.56
C ASN A 106 -5.94 8.72 -3.82
N SER A 107 -6.14 9.39 -4.95
CA SER A 107 -5.66 8.97 -6.27
C SER A 107 -4.21 9.39 -6.55
N THR A 108 -3.64 10.29 -5.75
CA THR A 108 -2.32 10.90 -5.99
C THR A 108 -1.47 10.89 -4.72
N PRO A 109 -1.23 9.70 -4.13
CA PRO A 109 -0.41 9.56 -2.94
C PRO A 109 1.04 10.01 -3.20
N ARG A 110 1.73 10.39 -2.12
CA ARG A 110 3.14 10.77 -2.14
C ARG A 110 3.83 10.14 -0.93
N GLY A 111 5.07 9.73 -1.12
CA GLY A 111 5.88 9.13 -0.08
C GLY A 111 6.11 7.64 -0.29
N ARG A 112 6.91 7.06 0.59
CA ARG A 112 7.41 5.69 0.51
C ARG A 112 7.32 5.04 1.88
N LEU A 113 6.98 3.75 1.92
CA LEU A 113 7.17 2.92 3.09
C LEU A 113 8.46 2.10 2.98
N VAL A 114 9.15 1.98 4.11
CA VAL A 114 10.32 1.11 4.28
C VAL A 114 9.95 0.05 5.29
N TYR A 115 10.08 -1.22 4.92
CA TYR A 115 9.60 -2.34 5.73
C TYR A 115 10.37 -3.62 5.45
N TRP A 116 10.28 -4.58 6.37
CA TRP A 116 10.77 -5.95 6.17
C TRP A 116 9.60 -6.92 6.31
N ILE A 117 9.51 -7.91 5.43
CA ILE A 117 8.43 -8.90 5.41
C ILE A 117 8.99 -10.29 5.09
N TRP A 118 8.46 -11.31 5.76
CA TRP A 118 8.79 -12.72 5.54
C TRP A 118 7.58 -13.60 5.86
N ALA A 119 7.54 -14.81 5.31
CA ALA A 119 6.54 -15.81 5.66
C ALA A 119 6.97 -16.62 6.90
N THR A 120 6.04 -16.85 7.84
CA THR A 120 6.27 -17.66 9.06
C THR A 120 5.62 -19.04 8.97
N SER A 121 4.62 -19.23 8.10
CA SER A 121 3.96 -20.50 7.84
C SER A 121 3.43 -20.56 6.40
N TYR A 122 3.15 -21.76 5.89
CA TYR A 122 2.70 -22.00 4.53
C TYR A 122 1.43 -22.84 4.48
N TRP A 123 0.60 -22.59 3.46
CA TRP A 123 -0.51 -23.46 3.14
C TRP A 123 -0.03 -24.85 2.71
N PRO A 124 -0.78 -25.93 3.01
CA PRO A 124 -0.42 -27.28 2.58
C PRO A 124 -0.34 -27.42 1.04
N PRO A 125 0.49 -28.35 0.52
CA PRO A 125 0.48 -28.70 -0.90
C PRO A 125 -0.94 -29.05 -1.39
N GLY A 126 -1.30 -28.61 -2.59
CA GLY A 126 -2.63 -28.84 -3.17
C GLY A 126 -3.72 -27.85 -2.74
N THR A 127 -3.37 -26.82 -1.94
CA THR A 127 -4.31 -25.73 -1.62
C THR A 127 -4.78 -25.03 -2.89
N LYS A 128 -6.09 -25.04 -3.14
CA LYS A 128 -6.71 -24.40 -4.30
C LYS A 128 -6.68 -22.88 -4.18
N LEU A 129 -6.10 -22.22 -5.18
CA LEU A 129 -6.17 -20.77 -5.36
C LEU A 129 -7.51 -20.44 -6.03
N GLU A 130 -8.58 -20.39 -5.25
CA GLU A 130 -9.87 -19.91 -5.76
C GLU A 130 -9.77 -18.38 -5.99
N THR A 131 -9.29 -17.98 -7.17
CA THR A 131 -9.30 -16.58 -7.60
C THR A 131 -10.74 -16.11 -7.73
N LYS A 132 -11.16 -15.20 -6.85
CA LYS A 132 -12.40 -14.45 -7.05
C LYS A 132 -12.20 -13.50 -8.23
N SER A 133 -12.51 -13.99 -9.44
CA SER A 133 -12.59 -13.17 -10.65
C SER A 133 -13.57 -12.03 -10.43
N LYS A 134 -13.08 -10.85 -10.04
CA LYS A 134 -13.90 -9.62 -10.12
C LYS A 134 -13.99 -9.25 -11.58
N SER A 135 -15.12 -9.58 -12.22
CA SER A 135 -15.39 -9.14 -13.58
C SER A 135 -15.39 -7.60 -13.61
N ILE A 136 -14.43 -7.03 -14.32
CA ILE A 136 -14.49 -5.64 -14.75
C ILE A 136 -15.53 -5.63 -15.87
N LYS A 137 -16.82 -5.49 -15.52
CA LYS A 137 -17.84 -5.04 -16.47
C LYS A 137 -17.59 -3.56 -16.75
N GLY A 138 -16.58 -3.28 -17.58
CA GLY A 138 -16.44 -2.00 -18.25
C GLY A 138 -17.62 -1.83 -19.20
N SER A 139 -18.49 -0.88 -18.89
CA SER A 139 -19.58 -0.46 -19.78
C SER A 139 -18.97 0.17 -21.03
N LEU A 140 -19.00 -0.57 -22.15
CA LEU A 140 -18.85 -0.01 -23.49
C LEU A 140 -20.24 0.50 -23.93
N SER A 141 -20.59 1.71 -23.51
CA SER A 141 -21.68 2.45 -24.13
C SER A 141 -21.22 3.88 -24.37
N HIS A 142 -20.69 4.12 -25.57
CA HIS A 142 -20.85 5.34 -26.37
C HIS A 142 -19.89 5.25 -27.58
N LEU A 143 -20.23 4.39 -28.54
CA LEU A 143 -19.72 4.46 -29.91
C LEU A 143 -20.91 4.24 -30.86
N GLY A 144 -21.12 5.23 -31.73
CA GLY A 144 -22.21 5.30 -32.72
C GLY A 144 -23.36 6.19 -32.22
N ARG A 145 -23.83 7.21 -32.93
CA ARG A 145 -23.73 7.54 -34.36
C ARG A 145 -24.21 8.98 -34.52
N SER A 146 -23.40 9.87 -35.10
CA SER A 146 -23.90 11.12 -35.70
C SER A 146 -23.56 11.10 -37.19
N LYS A 147 -24.43 11.73 -37.99
CA LYS A 147 -24.50 11.79 -39.47
C LYS A 147 -25.30 10.65 -40.10
N SER A 148 -26.54 10.93 -40.51
CA SER A 148 -26.88 11.62 -41.77
C SER A 148 -28.15 12.43 -41.57
#